data_AF-A0A7Y4ZFI9-F1
#
_entry.id   AF-A0A7Y4ZFI9-F1
#
_cell.length_a   1.000
_cell.length_b   1.000
_cell.length_c   1.000
_cell.angle_alpha   90.00
_cell.angle_beta   90.00
_cell.angle_gamma   90.00
#
_symmetry.space_group_name_H-M   'P 1'
#
loop_
_entity.id
_entity.type
_entity.pdbx_description
1 polymer ?
#
loop_
_entity_poly.entity_id
_entity_poly.type
_entity_poly.pdbx_seq_one_letter_code
_entity_poly.pdbx_strand_id
1 'polypeptide(L)'
;MGLYDHYEPVPAIDCPGCGARLDYFQGKDGPCAFLRWRQGSMHPVGFEGDPPTPSELTDYRLPDAFVFDAWCDCGHSVELTGFCSDGTWASTALGDASTAGPAIAAHEVSDGWRQCTRCAEAWACPERIGLCVCPSCRALTQLGSRPGEA
;
A
#
# COMPACT_ATOMS: atom_id res chain seq x y z
N MET A 1 -13.98 5.15 20.43
CA MET A 1 -13.17 4.31 19.52
C MET A 1 -13.92 4.25 18.20
N GLY A 2 -13.26 4.58 17.10
CA GLY A 2 -13.85 4.48 15.76
C GLY A 2 -13.64 3.08 15.19
N LEU A 3 -14.55 2.64 14.34
CA LEU A 3 -14.40 1.40 13.58
C LEU A 3 -13.27 1.57 12.54
N TYR A 4 -12.56 0.48 12.24
CA TYR A 4 -11.48 0.42 11.26
C TYR A 4 -11.42 -0.99 10.66
N ASP A 5 -10.67 -1.14 9.57
CA ASP A 5 -10.32 -2.44 9.00
C ASP A 5 -8.81 -2.68 9.08
N HIS A 6 -8.43 -3.96 8.99
CA HIS A 6 -7.05 -4.43 8.97
C HIS A 6 -6.63 -4.85 7.57
N TYR A 7 -5.39 -4.53 7.20
CA TYR A 7 -4.89 -4.72 5.84
C TYR A 7 -3.61 -5.57 5.83
N GLU A 8 -3.49 -6.55 4.94
CA GLU A 8 -2.29 -7.38 4.83
C GLU A 8 -1.70 -7.24 3.42
N PRO A 9 -0.74 -6.31 3.21
CA PRO A 9 -0.08 -6.17 1.92
C PRO A 9 0.77 -7.40 1.58
N VAL A 10 0.84 -7.73 0.29
CA VAL A 10 1.63 -8.86 -0.23
C VAL A 10 2.41 -8.38 -1.46
N PRO A 11 3.75 -8.39 -1.45
CA PRO A 11 4.63 -8.85 -0.36
C PRO A 11 4.58 -7.94 0.89
N ALA A 12 5.17 -8.41 1.98
CA ALA A 12 5.35 -7.58 3.18
C ALA A 12 6.19 -6.33 2.86
N ILE A 13 5.88 -5.23 3.53
CA ILE A 13 6.50 -3.92 3.29
C ILE A 13 7.51 -3.63 4.41
N ASP A 14 8.71 -3.20 4.01
CA ASP A 14 9.77 -2.82 4.94
C ASP A 14 9.65 -1.35 5.34
N CYS A 15 10.01 -1.04 6.58
CA CYS A 15 10.00 0.31 7.14
C CYS A 15 11.10 1.15 6.47
N PRO A 16 10.79 2.33 5.91
CA PRO A 16 11.80 3.19 5.29
C PRO A 16 12.78 3.81 6.29
N GLY A 17 12.49 3.75 7.60
CA GLY A 17 13.37 4.26 8.65
C GLY A 17 14.46 3.29 9.08
N CYS A 18 14.10 2.04 9.36
CA CYS A 18 15.01 1.06 9.94
C CYS A 18 15.16 -0.24 9.13
N GLY A 19 14.38 -0.41 8.04
CA GLY A 19 14.37 -1.62 7.21
C GLY A 19 13.66 -2.82 7.83
N ALA A 20 13.17 -2.75 9.07
CA ALA A 20 12.38 -3.81 9.67
C ALA A 20 10.99 -3.92 9.00
N ARG A 21 10.36 -5.09 9.08
CA ARG A 21 9.00 -5.29 8.57
C ARG A 21 8.00 -4.37 9.27
N LEU A 22 7.10 -3.76 8.50
CA LEU A 22 5.95 -3.04 9.04
C LEU A 22 4.86 -4.01 9.51
N ASP A 23 4.15 -3.61 10.56
CA ASP A 23 3.02 -4.34 11.14
C ASP A 23 1.86 -3.40 11.48
N TYR A 24 0.78 -3.96 12.03
CA TYR A 24 -0.40 -3.24 12.52
C TYR A 24 -1.09 -2.36 11.48
N PHE A 25 -1.25 -2.84 10.26
CA PHE A 25 -1.89 -2.09 9.19
C PHE A 25 -3.38 -1.85 9.46
N GLN A 26 -3.80 -0.58 9.56
CA GLN A 26 -5.18 -0.19 9.84
C GLN A 26 -5.62 1.01 9.01
N GLY A 27 -6.89 1.07 8.62
CA GLY A 27 -7.42 2.15 7.79
C GLY A 27 -8.92 2.36 7.97
N LYS A 28 -9.40 3.51 7.48
CA LYS A 28 -10.79 3.96 7.60
C LYS A 28 -11.48 4.23 6.27
N ASP A 29 -10.80 3.96 5.17
CA ASP A 29 -11.36 4.12 3.84
C ASP A 29 -12.13 2.87 3.38
N GLY A 30 -11.96 1.73 4.07
CA GLY A 30 -12.76 0.54 3.87
C GLY A 30 -14.16 0.62 4.48
N PRO A 31 -14.92 -0.49 4.49
CA PRO A 31 -16.20 -0.59 5.16
C PRO A 31 -16.19 -0.22 6.65
N CYS A 32 -15.01 -0.19 7.29
CA CYS A 32 -14.84 0.11 8.71
C CYS A 32 -15.69 -0.83 9.56
N ALA A 33 -15.50 -2.13 9.36
CA ALA A 33 -16.31 -3.16 9.96
C ALA A 33 -15.45 -4.21 10.65
N PHE A 34 -14.23 -3.87 11.10
CA PHE A 34 -13.28 -4.81 11.70
C PHE A 34 -12.95 -6.00 10.78
N LEU A 35 -12.95 -5.75 9.47
CA LEU A 35 -12.64 -6.73 8.45
C LEU A 35 -11.13 -6.86 8.29
N ARG A 36 -10.67 -8.07 8.00
CA ARG A 36 -9.29 -8.35 7.62
C ARG A 36 -9.20 -8.54 6.12
N TRP A 37 -8.48 -7.66 5.45
CA TRP A 37 -8.22 -7.70 4.02
C TRP A 37 -6.81 -8.18 3.74
N ARG A 38 -6.62 -8.86 2.61
CA ARG A 38 -5.29 -9.28 2.14
C ARG A 38 -5.14 -8.97 0.67
N GLN A 39 -4.00 -8.40 0.28
CA GLN A 39 -3.70 -8.11 -1.12
C GLN A 39 -3.76 -9.41 -1.94
N GLY A 40 -4.34 -9.32 -3.13
CA GLY A 40 -4.70 -10.45 -3.99
C GLY A 40 -6.09 -11.02 -3.75
N SER A 41 -6.85 -10.50 -2.78
CA SER A 41 -8.22 -10.93 -2.50
C SER A 41 -9.25 -9.85 -2.88
N MET A 42 -10.39 -10.28 -3.41
CA MET A 42 -11.55 -9.43 -3.71
C MET A 42 -12.46 -9.19 -2.50
N HIS A 43 -12.46 -10.13 -1.56
CA HIS A 43 -13.28 -10.10 -0.35
C HIS A 43 -12.37 -10.11 0.89
N PRO A 44 -12.88 -9.71 2.06
CA PRO A 44 -12.15 -9.88 3.30
C PRO A 44 -11.83 -11.36 3.53
N VAL A 45 -10.64 -11.61 4.07
CA VAL A 45 -10.17 -12.96 4.43
C VAL A 45 -10.51 -13.34 5.87
N GLY A 46 -11.08 -12.41 6.64
CA GLY A 46 -11.51 -12.64 8.01
C GLY A 46 -12.11 -11.40 8.66
N PHE A 47 -12.29 -11.49 9.96
CA PHE A 47 -12.92 -10.48 10.81
C PHE A 47 -12.28 -10.55 12.20
N GLU A 48 -12.21 -9.43 12.91
CA GLU A 48 -11.82 -9.40 14.32
C GLU A 48 -13.05 -9.46 15.23
N GLY A 49 -13.28 -10.60 15.87
CA GLY A 49 -14.42 -10.82 16.77
C GLY A 49 -15.22 -12.06 16.41
N ASP A 50 -16.54 -11.99 16.60
CA ASP A 50 -17.45 -13.08 16.19
C ASP A 50 -17.46 -13.18 14.66
N PRO A 51 -17.04 -14.32 14.09
CA PRO A 51 -16.81 -14.40 12.66
C PRO A 51 -18.15 -14.36 11.90
N PRO A 52 -18.31 -13.45 10.92
CA PRO A 52 -19.39 -13.56 9.97
C PRO A 52 -19.26 -14.87 9.18
N THR A 53 -20.37 -15.35 8.66
CA THR A 53 -20.36 -16.45 7.71
C THR A 53 -19.55 -16.09 6.46
N PRO A 54 -18.92 -17.06 5.78
CA PRO A 54 -18.21 -16.79 4.54
C PRO A 54 -19.06 -16.06 3.48
N SER A 55 -20.38 -16.30 3.44
CA SER A 55 -21.29 -15.60 2.55
C SER A 55 -21.41 -14.12 2.87
N GLU A 56 -21.47 -13.74 4.14
CA GLU A 56 -21.56 -12.32 4.55
C GLU A 56 -20.30 -11.54 4.19
N LEU A 57 -19.12 -12.20 4.17
CA LEU A 57 -17.88 -11.57 3.71
C LEU A 57 -17.93 -11.17 2.23
N THR A 58 -18.71 -11.89 1.41
CA THR A 58 -18.80 -11.62 -0.04
C THR A 58 -19.64 -10.41 -0.39
N ASP A 59 -20.26 -9.74 0.58
CA ASP A 59 -21.00 -8.48 0.37
C ASP A 59 -20.08 -7.25 0.49
N TYR A 60 -18.93 -7.39 1.15
CA TYR A 60 -17.99 -6.29 1.36
C TYR A 60 -17.05 -6.09 0.17
N ARG A 61 -16.81 -4.82 -0.19
CA ARG A 61 -15.86 -4.41 -1.23
C ARG A 61 -14.94 -3.32 -0.72
N LEU A 62 -13.72 -3.31 -1.21
CA LEU A 62 -12.82 -2.17 -1.07
C LEU A 62 -13.12 -1.13 -2.17
N PRO A 63 -12.86 0.16 -1.93
CA PRO A 63 -12.82 1.17 -2.99
C PRO A 63 -11.69 0.90 -3.99
N ASP A 64 -11.75 1.57 -5.15
CA ASP A 64 -10.71 1.49 -6.20
C ASP A 64 -9.33 1.90 -5.67
N ALA A 65 -9.27 2.88 -4.77
CA ALA A 65 -8.09 3.25 -4.01
C ALA A 65 -8.47 3.57 -2.55
N PHE A 66 -7.65 3.16 -1.59
CA PHE A 66 -7.92 3.36 -0.17
C PHE A 66 -6.62 3.56 0.61
N VAL A 67 -6.66 4.44 1.61
CA VAL A 67 -5.51 4.77 2.47
C VAL A 67 -5.58 3.98 3.78
N PHE A 68 -4.43 3.51 4.22
CA PHE A 68 -4.24 2.88 5.52
C PHE A 68 -2.85 3.18 6.06
N ASP A 69 -2.72 3.15 7.38
CA ASP A 69 -1.49 3.38 8.10
C ASP A 69 -0.85 2.05 8.50
N ALA A 70 0.47 2.06 8.68
CA ALA A 70 1.24 0.96 9.25
C ALA A 70 2.27 1.48 10.26
N TRP A 71 2.65 0.63 11.20
CA TRP A 71 3.58 0.99 12.27
C TRP A 71 4.77 0.04 12.32
N CYS A 72 5.90 0.61 12.72
CA CYS A 72 7.13 -0.13 13.00
C CYS A 72 7.47 -0.03 14.49
N ASP A 73 8.08 -1.07 15.04
CA ASP A 73 8.59 -1.09 16.42
C ASP A 73 9.64 0.00 16.69
N CYS A 74 10.27 0.55 15.65
CA CYS A 74 11.18 1.70 15.79
C CYS A 74 10.45 3.04 16.03
N GLY A 75 9.12 3.03 16.16
CA GLY A 75 8.29 4.22 16.38
C GLY A 75 7.93 5.00 15.11
N HIS A 76 8.33 4.51 13.93
CA HIS A 76 7.89 5.10 12.66
C HIS A 76 6.49 4.61 12.30
N SER A 77 5.63 5.55 11.91
CA SER A 77 4.39 5.27 11.19
C SER A 77 4.55 5.63 9.73
N VAL A 78 3.92 4.86 8.85
CA VAL A 78 3.87 5.15 7.42
C VAL A 78 2.44 5.10 6.93
N GLU A 79 2.13 6.00 6.02
CA GLU A 79 0.89 6.00 5.26
C GLU A 79 1.09 5.17 3.99
N LEU A 80 0.07 4.41 3.60
CA LEU A 80 0.06 3.50 2.45
C LEU A 80 -1.23 3.68 1.66
N THR A 81 -1.17 3.41 0.36
CA THR A 81 -2.36 3.36 -0.51
C THR A 81 -2.51 2.00 -1.16
N GLY A 82 -3.65 1.35 -0.97
CA GLY A 82 -4.02 0.16 -1.72
C GLY A 82 -4.79 0.52 -2.98
N PHE A 83 -4.59 -0.24 -4.05
CA PHE A 83 -5.30 -0.07 -5.33
C PHE A 83 -5.98 -1.37 -5.73
N CYS A 84 -7.25 -1.28 -6.10
CA CYS A 84 -8.03 -2.39 -6.60
C CYS A 84 -8.06 -2.40 -8.14
N SER A 85 -8.00 -3.60 -8.71
CA SER A 85 -8.25 -3.87 -10.14
C SER A 85 -9.31 -4.95 -10.21
N ASP A 86 -10.40 -4.67 -10.93
CA ASP A 86 -11.58 -5.55 -11.01
C ASP A 86 -12.08 -5.99 -9.62
N GLY A 87 -12.12 -5.06 -8.66
CA GLY A 87 -12.54 -5.30 -7.27
C GLY A 87 -11.54 -6.10 -6.42
N THR A 88 -10.40 -6.53 -6.97
CA THR A 88 -9.35 -7.23 -6.24
C THR A 88 -8.26 -6.26 -5.84
N TRP A 89 -7.84 -6.23 -4.56
CA TRP A 89 -6.70 -5.43 -4.13
C TRP A 89 -5.42 -5.92 -4.82
N ALA A 90 -4.94 -5.19 -5.82
CA ALA A 90 -3.89 -5.62 -6.73
C ALA A 90 -2.49 -5.17 -6.27
N SER A 91 -2.38 -3.93 -5.78
CA SER A 91 -1.09 -3.34 -5.41
C SER A 91 -1.17 -2.40 -4.22
N THR A 92 -0.02 -2.14 -3.60
CA THR A 92 0.14 -1.18 -2.51
C THR A 92 1.27 -0.21 -2.82
N ALA A 93 1.07 1.07 -2.54
CA ALA A 93 2.09 2.11 -2.64
C ALA A 93 2.43 2.72 -1.27
N LEU A 94 3.69 3.16 -1.13
CA LEU A 94 4.13 3.97 0.00
C LEU A 94 3.69 5.44 -0.16
N GLY A 95 2.97 5.96 0.82
CA GLY A 95 2.34 7.29 0.85
C GLY A 95 0.91 7.32 0.32
N ASP A 96 0.17 8.40 0.61
CA ASP A 96 -1.15 8.65 0.01
C ASP A 96 -1.07 9.03 -1.48
N ALA A 97 -1.65 8.17 -2.30
CA ALA A 97 -1.88 8.32 -3.74
C ALA A 97 -3.35 8.09 -4.12
N SER A 98 -4.28 8.25 -3.18
CA SER A 98 -5.73 8.14 -3.42
C SER A 98 -6.23 9.06 -4.54
N THR A 99 -5.52 10.17 -4.77
CA THR A 99 -5.83 11.18 -5.80
C THR A 99 -4.81 11.22 -6.94
N ALA A 100 -3.81 10.33 -6.93
CA ALA A 100 -2.77 10.33 -7.93
C ALA A 100 -3.32 9.87 -9.29
N GLY A 101 -2.82 10.49 -10.37
CA GLY A 101 -3.03 9.99 -11.72
C GLY A 101 -2.29 8.66 -11.98
N PRO A 102 -2.25 8.19 -13.23
CA PRO A 102 -1.55 6.95 -13.58
C PRO A 102 -0.08 7.01 -13.14
N ALA A 103 0.45 5.85 -12.75
CA ALA A 103 1.84 5.73 -12.34
C ALA A 103 2.78 6.19 -13.46
N ILE A 104 3.76 7.02 -13.10
CA ILE A 104 4.85 7.43 -13.99
C ILE A 104 6.11 6.64 -13.64
N ALA A 105 7.08 6.60 -14.56
CA ALA A 105 8.36 5.96 -14.27
C ALA A 105 9.13 6.71 -13.16
N ALA A 106 9.89 5.98 -12.36
CA ALA A 106 10.99 6.48 -11.55
C ALA A 106 12.27 5.74 -11.94
N HIS A 107 13.41 6.41 -11.76
CA HIS A 107 14.74 5.82 -11.95
C HIS A 107 15.31 5.37 -10.61
N GLU A 108 15.97 4.22 -10.59
CA GLU A 108 16.86 3.85 -9.49
C GLU A 108 18.14 4.69 -9.61
N VAL A 109 18.51 5.42 -8.57
CA VAL A 109 19.76 6.22 -8.56
C VAL A 109 20.87 5.55 -7.77
N SER A 110 20.50 4.76 -6.76
CA SER A 110 21.36 3.88 -5.97
C SER A 110 20.47 2.91 -5.19
N ASP A 111 21.05 1.89 -4.55
CA ASP A 111 20.35 0.93 -3.70
C ASP A 111 19.41 1.64 -2.71
N GLY A 112 18.11 1.32 -2.78
CA GLY A 112 17.06 1.92 -1.95
C GLY A 112 16.70 3.39 -2.23
N TRP A 113 17.22 4.01 -3.29
CA TRP A 113 16.91 5.39 -3.68
C TRP A 113 16.32 5.48 -5.08
N ARG A 114 15.27 6.29 -5.22
CA ARG A 114 14.57 6.52 -6.47
C ARG A 114 14.49 7.99 -6.82
N GLN A 115 14.44 8.29 -8.11
CA GLN A 115 14.23 9.63 -8.66
C GLN A 115 12.98 9.70 -9.52
N CYS A 116 12.15 10.72 -9.28
CA CYS A 116 10.91 10.96 -9.99
C CYS A 116 11.17 11.52 -11.39
N THR A 117 10.64 10.90 -12.45
CA THR A 117 10.81 11.40 -13.83
C THR A 117 10.04 12.70 -14.10
N ARG A 118 9.08 13.07 -13.24
CA ARG A 118 8.31 14.31 -13.40
C ARG A 118 9.00 15.54 -12.79
N CYS A 119 9.60 15.41 -11.60
CA CYS A 119 10.17 16.55 -10.87
C CYS A 119 11.65 16.40 -10.51
N ALA A 120 12.29 15.29 -10.86
CA ALA A 120 13.69 14.97 -10.57
C ALA A 120 14.06 14.88 -9.07
N GLU A 121 13.09 14.96 -8.15
CA GLU A 121 13.31 14.71 -6.73
C GLU A 121 13.80 13.28 -6.52
N ALA A 122 14.81 13.10 -5.66
CA ALA A 122 15.32 11.80 -5.25
C ALA A 122 15.00 11.53 -3.77
N TRP A 123 14.50 10.34 -3.46
CA TRP A 123 14.14 9.96 -2.08
C TRP A 123 14.40 8.48 -1.81
N ALA A 124 14.50 8.14 -0.53
CA ALA A 124 14.58 6.76 -0.09
C ALA A 124 13.22 6.06 -0.30
N CYS A 125 13.22 4.94 -1.04
CA CYS A 125 12.06 4.08 -1.24
C CYS A 125 12.57 2.62 -1.26
N PRO A 126 12.16 1.77 -0.30
CA PRO A 126 12.62 0.39 -0.20
C PRO A 126 12.46 -0.38 -1.53
N GLU A 127 13.48 -1.16 -1.90
CA GLU A 127 13.56 -1.84 -3.21
C GLU A 127 12.37 -2.76 -3.49
N ARG A 128 11.82 -3.39 -2.45
CA ARG A 128 10.71 -4.35 -2.54
C ARG A 128 9.35 -3.71 -2.82
N ILE A 129 9.26 -2.38 -2.80
CA ILE A 129 8.00 -1.67 -3.03
C ILE A 129 7.89 -1.30 -4.52
N GLY A 130 6.99 -1.95 -5.25
CA GLY A 130 6.78 -1.65 -6.67
C GLY A 130 6.31 -0.22 -6.95
N LEU A 131 5.52 0.36 -6.05
CA LEU A 131 4.90 1.68 -6.21
C LEU A 131 5.20 2.63 -5.04
N CYS A 132 5.63 3.85 -5.31
CA CYS A 132 5.93 4.85 -4.29
C CYS A 132 5.34 6.21 -4.72
N VAL A 133 4.83 6.99 -3.77
CA VAL A 133 4.43 8.38 -4.02
C VAL A 133 5.65 9.28 -3.90
N CYS A 134 5.90 10.11 -4.93
CA CYS A 134 6.96 11.11 -4.84
C CYS A 134 6.64 12.13 -3.73
N PRO A 135 7.53 12.34 -2.74
CA PRO A 135 7.25 13.23 -1.61
C PRO A 135 7.13 14.70 -2.05
N SER A 136 7.75 15.09 -3.16
CA SER A 136 7.73 16.47 -3.67
C SER A 136 6.48 16.76 -4.51
N CYS A 137 6.23 15.98 -5.56
CA CYS A 137 5.15 16.28 -6.52
C CYS A 137 3.91 15.39 -6.38
N ARG A 138 3.89 14.48 -5.40
CA ARG A 138 2.78 13.54 -5.11
C ARG A 138 2.36 12.64 -6.28
N ALA A 139 3.21 12.53 -7.31
CA ALA A 139 2.98 11.58 -8.39
C ALA A 139 3.15 10.15 -7.86
N LEU A 140 2.24 9.25 -8.25
CA LEU A 140 2.44 7.82 -8.11
C LEU A 140 3.56 7.41 -9.07
N THR A 141 4.58 6.74 -8.56
CA THR A 141 5.75 6.33 -9.33
C THR A 141 5.95 4.83 -9.26
N GLN A 142 6.40 4.25 -10.36
CA GLN A 142 6.79 2.85 -10.49
C GLN A 142 8.25 2.79 -10.92
N LEU A 143 9.05 1.93 -10.28
CA LEU A 143 10.41 1.70 -10.74
C LEU A 143 10.35 1.04 -12.12
N GLY A 144 10.95 1.68 -13.13
CA GLY A 144 11.04 1.06 -14.46
C GLY A 144 11.81 -0.25 -14.36
N SER A 145 11.37 -1.29 -15.08
CA SER A 145 12.12 -2.55 -15.19
C SER A 145 13.55 -2.23 -15.62
N ARG A 146 14.54 -2.82 -14.95
CA ARG A 146 15.95 -2.63 -15.32
C ARG A 146 16.11 -3.02 -16.79
N PRO A 147 16.69 -2.17 -17.65
CA PRO A 147 16.95 -2.53 -19.04
C PRO A 147 17.98 -3.68 -19.05
N GLY A 148 17.51 -4.92 -19.23
CA GLY A 148 18.36 -6.11 -19.24
C GLY A 148 17.74 -7.42 -18.70
N GLU A 149 16.57 -7.36 -18.07
CA GLU A 149 15.84 -8.55 -17.60
C GLU A 149 14.63 -8.83 -18.51
N ALA A 150 14.88 -9.46 -19.67
CA ALA A 150 13.87 -10.02 -20.57
C ALA A 150 14.36 -11.34 -21.17
#